data_AF-A0A978VXV7-F1
#
_entry.id   AF-A0A978VXV7-F1
#
_cell.length_a   1.000
_cell.length_b   1.000
_cell.length_c   1.000
_cell.angle_alpha   90.00
_cell.angle_beta   90.00
_cell.angle_gamma   90.00
#
_symmetry.space_group_name_H-M   'P 1'
#
loop_
_entity.id
_entity.type
_entity.pdbx_description
1 polymer ?
#
loop_
_entity_poly.entity_id
_entity_poly.type
_entity_poly.pdbx_seq_one_letter_code
_entity_poly.pdbx_strand_id
1 'polypeptide(L)'
;MMFGVLSCWLPLKLIINMLIILLLLKVTSPSTEPDVEVEALVDFLRALNDSKGQITDWNYNLVSPCFSWSRVTCRNGNVISLSLASNGFSGTLSPSITKLKYLASLDLSSTNLSGRIPVKLFSVLTFNFTGTHLACGSGLDQPCVSNSSFQDLQVSTSKSKFEAIVTSSSCAALFVIVLVGALFTYQYYHVHKHKHDVFVDVEDYHSPGGEAAFLREVQLISVAVHRNLLRLIGFCTTSSERILVYPFMQNLSVAYRLREKTDVFGYGITLLELVTGQRAIDFSRLEEEEDVLLLDHTKKLQRENRLQDIVDGNLNTYDPKEVETIVQVALLCTQTSPEDRPMMVEVVKMLQGVGLSERWAEWEQLEQVRNQEFYLYSHQFALAEDSTHDQEAIQLSKAR
;
A
#
# COMPACT_ATOMS: atom_id res chain seq x y z
N MET A 1 -10.90 -24.78 -57.98
CA MET A 1 -11.94 -25.06 -56.96
C MET A 1 -11.27 -25.76 -55.78
N MET A 2 -11.01 -25.05 -54.68
CA MET A 2 -10.73 -25.64 -53.37
C MET A 2 -11.31 -24.67 -52.33
N PHE A 3 -12.47 -25.03 -51.79
CA PHE A 3 -12.97 -24.51 -50.52
C PHE A 3 -12.42 -25.43 -49.41
N GLY A 4 -11.97 -24.86 -48.29
CA GLY A 4 -11.59 -25.68 -47.15
C GLY A 4 -11.00 -24.91 -45.96
N VAL A 5 -11.86 -24.66 -44.97
CA VAL A 5 -11.54 -24.53 -43.54
C VAL A 5 -10.91 -23.20 -43.08
N LEU A 6 -11.71 -22.14 -43.01
CA LEU A 6 -11.48 -21.04 -42.07
C LEU A 6 -12.33 -21.25 -40.81
N SER A 7 -11.71 -21.94 -39.85
CA SER A 7 -11.72 -21.67 -38.40
C SER A 7 -13.02 -21.15 -37.75
N CYS A 8 -13.79 -22.08 -37.17
CA CYS A 8 -14.86 -21.85 -36.18
C CYS A 8 -14.36 -21.33 -34.80
N TRP A 9 -13.16 -20.74 -34.69
CA TRP A 9 -12.56 -20.36 -33.40
C TRP A 9 -12.84 -18.91 -32.96
N LEU A 10 -13.38 -18.07 -33.84
CA LEU A 10 -13.75 -16.69 -33.49
C LEU A 10 -14.97 -16.59 -32.54
N PRO A 11 -16.08 -17.34 -32.71
CA PRO A 11 -17.24 -17.18 -31.82
C PRO A 11 -16.98 -17.72 -30.41
N LEU A 12 -16.14 -18.77 -30.27
CA LEU A 12 -15.84 -19.35 -28.96
C LEU A 12 -15.02 -18.40 -28.08
N LYS A 13 -14.03 -17.71 -28.66
CA LYS A 13 -13.24 -16.68 -27.96
C LYS A 13 -14.11 -15.49 -27.55
N LEU A 14 -15.03 -15.04 -28.40
CA LEU A 14 -15.98 -13.96 -28.08
C LEU A 14 -16.94 -14.36 -26.96
N ILE A 15 -17.44 -15.60 -26.95
CA ILE A 15 -18.33 -16.11 -25.90
C ILE A 15 -17.58 -16.26 -24.57
N ILE A 16 -16.34 -16.78 -24.59
CA ILE A 16 -15.49 -16.89 -23.39
C ILE A 16 -15.15 -15.49 -22.85
N ASN A 17 -14.82 -14.53 -23.71
CA ASN A 17 -14.52 -13.17 -23.27
C ASN A 17 -15.77 -12.45 -22.74
N MET A 18 -16.95 -12.68 -23.32
CA MET A 18 -18.22 -12.17 -22.81
C MET A 18 -18.62 -12.83 -21.48
N LEU A 19 -18.35 -14.12 -21.29
CA LEU A 19 -18.54 -14.82 -20.01
C LEU A 19 -17.58 -14.31 -18.93
N ILE A 20 -16.31 -14.04 -19.28
CA ILE A 20 -15.32 -13.42 -18.38
C ILE A 20 -15.74 -12.00 -18.01
N ILE A 21 -16.25 -11.21 -18.97
CA ILE A 21 -16.78 -9.85 -18.71
C ILE A 21 -18.05 -9.91 -17.84
N LEU A 22 -18.95 -10.88 -18.03
CA LEU A 22 -20.11 -11.11 -17.16
C LEU A 22 -19.73 -11.59 -15.75
N LEU A 23 -18.64 -12.36 -15.63
CA LEU A 23 -18.05 -12.74 -14.34
C LEU A 23 -17.37 -11.55 -13.64
N LEU A 24 -16.72 -10.66 -14.39
CA LEU A 24 -16.11 -9.43 -13.87
C LEU A 24 -17.15 -8.36 -13.50
N LEU A 25 -18.26 -8.27 -14.24
CA LEU A 25 -19.39 -7.38 -13.91
C LEU A 25 -20.16 -7.83 -12.66
N LYS A 26 -20.05 -9.10 -12.25
CA LYS A 26 -20.51 -9.58 -10.94
C LYS A 26 -19.54 -9.25 -9.79
N VAL A 27 -18.31 -8.81 -10.09
CA VAL A 27 -17.27 -8.49 -9.07
C VAL A 27 -17.27 -7.00 -8.69
N THR A 28 -18.04 -6.16 -9.37
CA THR A 28 -18.23 -4.76 -8.99
C THR A 28 -19.65 -4.47 -8.54
N SER A 29 -19.93 -4.86 -7.30
CA SER A 29 -20.44 -3.88 -6.35
C SER A 29 -19.61 -4.03 -5.08
N PRO A 30 -18.71 -3.09 -4.74
CA PRO A 30 -18.43 -2.88 -3.34
C PRO A 30 -19.76 -2.41 -2.75
N SER A 31 -20.55 -3.33 -2.21
CA SER A 31 -21.53 -2.96 -1.22
C SER A 31 -20.72 -2.34 -0.10
N THR A 32 -20.65 -1.02 -0.04
CA THR A 32 -20.63 -0.34 1.26
C THR A 32 -21.98 -0.63 1.92
N GLU A 33 -22.21 -1.90 2.24
CA GLU A 33 -23.15 -2.27 3.27
C GLU A 33 -22.49 -1.86 4.58
N PRO A 34 -23.18 -1.11 5.45
CA PRO A 34 -22.68 -0.85 6.80
C PRO A 34 -22.37 -2.19 7.45
N ASP A 35 -21.25 -2.25 8.18
CA ASP A 35 -20.88 -3.43 8.95
C ASP A 35 -22.11 -3.88 9.76
N VAL A 36 -22.49 -5.16 9.63
CA VAL A 36 -23.69 -5.72 10.26
C VAL A 36 -23.66 -5.51 11.77
N GLU A 37 -22.46 -5.45 12.37
CA GLU A 37 -22.28 -5.14 13.79
C GLU A 37 -22.58 -3.66 14.12
N VAL A 38 -22.24 -2.73 13.23
CA VAL A 38 -22.57 -1.29 13.36
C VAL A 38 -24.07 -1.08 13.28
N GLU A 39 -24.73 -1.64 12.26
CA GLU A 39 -26.18 -1.54 12.10
C GLU A 39 -26.90 -2.16 13.31
N ALA A 40 -26.47 -3.35 13.74
CA ALA A 40 -27.06 -4.06 14.87
C ALA A 40 -26.99 -3.26 16.18
N LEU A 41 -25.84 -2.65 16.47
CA LEU A 41 -25.64 -1.89 17.70
C LEU A 41 -26.31 -0.51 17.65
N VAL A 42 -26.33 0.18 16.51
CA VAL A 42 -27.07 1.46 16.37
C VAL A 42 -28.59 1.23 16.47
N ASP A 43 -29.10 0.16 15.86
CA ASP A 43 -30.50 -0.24 16.01
C ASP A 43 -30.83 -0.65 17.44
N PHE A 44 -29.90 -1.34 18.10
CA PHE A 44 -30.04 -1.68 19.52
C PHE A 44 -30.08 -0.41 20.37
N LEU A 45 -29.19 0.55 20.13
CA LEU A 45 -29.19 1.83 20.80
C LEU A 45 -30.48 2.62 20.54
N ARG A 46 -31.04 2.59 19.33
CA ARG A 46 -32.32 3.28 19.04
C ARG A 46 -33.51 2.71 19.84
N ALA A 47 -33.47 1.41 20.16
CA ALA A 47 -34.47 0.77 21.02
C ALA A 47 -34.25 1.04 22.52
N LEU A 48 -33.02 1.43 22.90
CA LEU A 48 -32.66 1.91 24.22
C LEU A 48 -32.87 3.42 24.28
N ASN A 49 -33.83 3.88 25.07
CA ASN A 49 -34.04 5.31 25.27
C ASN A 49 -32.93 5.86 26.20
N ASP A 50 -31.84 6.35 25.58
CA ASP A 50 -30.76 7.08 26.23
C ASP A 50 -31.14 8.55 26.48
N SER A 51 -32.10 8.74 27.37
CA SER A 51 -32.61 10.07 27.76
C SER A 51 -31.57 11.01 28.38
N LYS A 52 -30.39 10.50 28.76
CA LYS A 52 -29.31 11.25 29.41
C LYS A 52 -28.08 11.46 28.52
N GLY A 53 -28.08 10.93 27.30
CA GLY A 53 -26.95 11.03 26.37
C GLY A 53 -25.67 10.40 26.92
N GLN A 54 -25.80 9.23 27.55
CA GLN A 54 -24.69 8.49 28.15
C GLN A 54 -23.79 7.82 27.10
N ILE A 55 -24.31 7.55 25.92
CA ILE A 55 -23.57 7.04 24.75
C ILE A 55 -23.56 8.13 23.69
N THR A 56 -22.42 8.79 23.53
CA THR A 56 -22.25 9.90 22.58
C THR A 56 -21.36 9.53 21.38
N ASP A 57 -20.70 8.38 21.46
CA ASP A 57 -19.62 7.97 20.55
C ASP A 57 -19.99 6.83 19.60
N TRP A 58 -21.19 6.25 19.73
CA TRP A 58 -21.70 5.25 18.78
C TRP A 58 -22.22 5.95 17.52
N ASN A 59 -21.47 5.83 16.43
CA ASN A 59 -21.74 6.56 15.19
C ASN A 59 -21.91 5.60 14.01
N TYR A 60 -23.07 5.70 13.33
CA TYR A 60 -23.41 4.92 12.14
C TYR A 60 -22.44 5.10 10.97
N ASN A 61 -21.70 6.22 10.92
CA ASN A 61 -20.76 6.53 9.85
C ASN A 61 -19.35 5.93 10.05
N LEU A 62 -19.11 5.20 11.15
CA LEU A 62 -17.82 4.58 11.42
C LEU A 62 -17.72 3.17 10.81
N VAL A 63 -16.49 2.80 10.41
CA VAL A 63 -16.20 1.53 9.71
C VAL A 63 -16.35 0.31 10.64
N SER A 64 -16.17 0.46 11.96
CA SER A 64 -16.33 -0.63 12.93
C SER A 64 -16.57 -0.10 14.36
N PRO A 65 -17.38 -0.79 15.20
CA PRO A 65 -17.57 -0.42 16.61
C PRO A 65 -16.28 -0.54 17.44
N CYS A 66 -15.34 -1.37 16.99
CA CYS A 66 -14.16 -1.75 17.75
C CYS A 66 -13.07 -0.68 17.86
N PHE A 67 -13.19 0.42 17.12
CA PHE A 67 -12.17 1.46 17.07
C PHE A 67 -12.31 2.48 18.21
N SER A 68 -13.55 2.91 18.49
CA SER A 68 -13.79 4.03 19.40
C SER A 68 -15.05 3.93 20.25
N TRP A 69 -15.89 2.90 20.09
CA TRP A 69 -17.17 2.87 20.79
C TRP A 69 -16.98 2.44 22.24
N SER A 70 -17.42 3.31 23.14
CA SER A 70 -17.47 3.06 24.56
C SER A 70 -18.33 1.83 24.83
N ARG A 71 -17.95 1.08 25.88
CA ARG A 71 -18.71 -0.05 26.41
C ARG A 71 -18.79 -1.27 25.48
N VAL A 72 -18.10 -1.23 24.35
CA VAL A 72 -17.91 -2.35 23.42
C VAL A 72 -16.48 -2.88 23.57
N THR A 73 -16.32 -4.19 23.71
CA THR A 73 -15.00 -4.85 23.67
C THR A 73 -14.94 -5.79 22.48
N CYS A 74 -13.83 -5.71 21.76
CA CYS A 74 -13.63 -6.50 20.55
C CYS A 74 -12.41 -7.41 20.63
N ARG A 75 -12.46 -8.49 19.85
CA ARG A 75 -11.31 -9.37 19.58
C ARG A 75 -11.24 -9.65 18.09
N ASN A 76 -10.08 -9.46 17.50
CA ASN A 76 -9.84 -9.63 16.05
C ASN A 76 -10.88 -8.88 15.18
N GLY A 77 -11.26 -7.67 15.60
CA GLY A 77 -12.21 -6.81 14.87
C GLY A 77 -13.68 -7.19 15.00
N ASN A 78 -14.05 -8.17 15.83
CA ASN A 78 -15.46 -8.54 16.09
C ASN A 78 -15.87 -8.17 17.52
N VAL A 79 -17.12 -7.77 17.71
CA VAL A 79 -17.68 -7.47 19.03
C VAL A 79 -17.87 -8.75 19.85
N ILE A 80 -17.16 -8.84 20.98
CA ILE A 80 -17.21 -10.00 21.88
C ILE A 80 -17.85 -9.69 23.23
N SER A 81 -17.86 -8.43 23.66
CA SER A 81 -18.47 -8.03 24.93
C SER A 81 -19.16 -6.68 24.81
N LEU A 82 -20.35 -6.56 25.42
CA LEU A 82 -21.10 -5.31 25.55
C LEU A 82 -21.53 -5.12 27.01
N SER A 83 -21.17 -3.99 27.63
CA SER A 83 -21.51 -3.69 29.02
C SER A 83 -22.22 -2.34 29.18
N LEU A 84 -23.54 -2.39 29.37
CA LEU A 84 -24.39 -1.22 29.58
C LEU A 84 -24.89 -1.08 31.02
N ALA A 85 -24.31 -1.84 31.95
CA ALA A 85 -24.74 -1.91 33.35
C ALA A 85 -24.74 -0.56 34.07
N SER A 86 -25.74 -0.34 34.94
CA SER A 86 -25.81 0.79 35.89
C SER A 86 -25.89 2.20 35.28
N ASN A 87 -26.38 2.34 34.04
CA ASN A 87 -26.38 3.64 33.34
C ASN A 87 -27.76 4.29 33.13
N GLY A 88 -28.82 3.76 33.73
CA GLY A 88 -30.16 4.36 33.64
C GLY A 88 -30.82 4.27 32.25
N PHE A 89 -30.34 3.38 31.38
CA PHE A 89 -31.01 3.07 30.12
C PHE A 89 -32.42 2.55 30.38
N SER A 90 -33.37 2.96 29.54
CA SER A 90 -34.77 2.55 29.59
C SER A 90 -35.24 2.08 28.22
N GLY A 91 -36.39 1.41 28.14
CA GLY A 91 -36.93 0.89 26.88
C GLY A 91 -36.93 -0.63 26.82
N THR A 92 -36.70 -1.17 25.62
CA THR A 92 -36.86 -2.62 25.33
C THR A 92 -35.64 -3.20 24.63
N LEU A 93 -35.42 -4.51 24.78
CA LEU A 93 -34.34 -5.20 24.06
C LEU A 93 -34.70 -5.42 22.59
N SER A 94 -33.98 -4.75 21.69
CA SER A 94 -34.10 -5.01 20.25
C SER A 94 -33.53 -6.39 19.89
N PRO A 95 -34.20 -7.19 19.03
CA PRO A 95 -33.64 -8.43 18.48
C PRO A 95 -32.36 -8.21 17.66
N SER A 96 -32.05 -6.98 17.24
CA SER A 96 -30.86 -6.64 16.45
C SER A 96 -29.56 -7.09 17.14
N ILE A 97 -29.51 -7.13 18.47
CA ILE A 97 -28.33 -7.62 19.22
C ILE A 97 -27.99 -9.09 18.89
N THR A 98 -28.96 -9.88 18.42
CA THR A 98 -28.74 -11.26 18.00
C THR A 98 -28.01 -11.40 16.67
N LYS A 99 -27.80 -10.30 15.94
CA LYS A 99 -26.95 -10.25 14.74
C LYS A 99 -25.45 -10.31 15.09
N LEU A 100 -25.06 -10.03 16.34
CA LEU A 100 -23.67 -10.09 16.79
C LEU A 100 -23.21 -11.54 16.99
N LYS A 101 -22.55 -12.09 15.98
CA LYS A 101 -22.20 -13.52 15.90
C LYS A 101 -21.19 -13.97 16.95
N TYR A 102 -20.31 -13.07 17.39
CA TYR A 102 -19.19 -13.39 18.29
C TYR A 102 -19.40 -12.90 19.72
N LEU A 103 -20.60 -12.41 20.05
CA LEU A 103 -20.92 -11.89 21.37
C LEU A 103 -20.82 -13.02 22.41
N ALA A 104 -19.81 -12.91 23.27
CA ALA A 104 -19.55 -13.85 24.35
C ALA A 104 -20.01 -13.30 25.71
N SER A 105 -20.04 -11.98 25.88
CA SER A 105 -20.42 -11.34 27.14
C SER A 105 -21.43 -10.21 26.94
N LEU A 106 -22.52 -10.21 27.71
CA LEU A 106 -23.56 -9.19 27.70
C LEU A 106 -23.99 -8.82 29.12
N ASP A 107 -23.64 -7.62 29.56
CA ASP A 107 -24.03 -7.11 30.88
C ASP A 107 -24.98 -5.92 30.74
N LEU A 108 -26.24 -6.12 31.14
CA LEU A 108 -27.30 -5.11 31.15
C LEU A 108 -27.84 -4.89 32.56
N SER A 109 -27.07 -5.28 33.58
CA SER A 109 -27.53 -5.25 34.97
C SER A 109 -27.85 -3.84 35.46
N SER A 110 -28.80 -3.73 36.40
CA SER A 110 -29.21 -2.46 37.02
C SER A 110 -29.64 -1.38 36.00
N THR A 111 -30.42 -1.78 34.99
CA THR A 111 -31.01 -0.89 33.97
C THR A 111 -32.54 -0.95 34.02
N ASN A 112 -33.23 0.11 33.61
CA ASN A 112 -34.70 0.19 33.62
C ASN A 112 -35.31 -0.43 32.35
N LEU A 113 -34.73 -1.53 31.86
CA LEU A 113 -35.18 -2.21 30.65
C LEU A 113 -36.33 -3.15 30.96
N SER A 114 -37.31 -3.20 30.05
CA SER A 114 -38.52 -4.00 30.19
C SER A 114 -38.82 -4.78 28.92
N GLY A 115 -39.64 -5.82 29.03
CA GLY A 115 -40.09 -6.64 27.90
C GLY A 115 -39.46 -8.04 27.86
N ARG A 116 -39.55 -8.67 26.69
CA ARG A 116 -39.11 -10.06 26.48
C ARG A 116 -37.65 -10.12 26.05
N ILE A 117 -36.94 -11.15 26.51
CA ILE A 117 -35.56 -11.42 26.11
C ILE A 117 -35.57 -12.32 24.86
N PRO A 118 -34.90 -11.92 23.76
CA PRO A 118 -34.72 -12.81 22.61
C PRO A 118 -34.02 -14.11 23.02
N VAL A 119 -34.62 -15.27 22.71
CA VAL A 119 -34.14 -16.59 23.17
C VAL A 119 -32.68 -16.90 22.81
N LYS A 120 -32.16 -16.32 21.72
CA LYS A 120 -30.76 -16.45 21.30
C LYS A 120 -29.76 -15.82 22.27
N LEU A 121 -30.18 -14.88 23.12
CA LEU A 121 -29.29 -14.26 24.11
C LEU A 121 -28.94 -15.19 25.27
N PHE A 122 -29.77 -16.20 25.55
CA PHE A 122 -29.44 -17.23 26.55
C PHE A 122 -28.36 -18.21 26.06
N SER A 123 -27.97 -18.15 24.78
CA SER A 123 -26.84 -18.92 24.22
C SER A 123 -25.50 -18.18 24.34
N VAL A 124 -25.50 -16.94 24.81
CA VAL A 124 -24.28 -16.15 25.08
C VAL A 124 -23.58 -16.72 26.32
N LEU A 125 -22.25 -16.78 26.30
CA LEU A 125 -21.44 -17.45 27.32
C LEU A 125 -21.60 -16.81 28.71
N THR A 126 -21.55 -15.48 28.78
CA THR A 126 -21.78 -14.71 30.02
C THR A 126 -22.86 -13.66 29.80
N PHE A 127 -23.96 -13.72 30.54
CA PHE A 127 -25.00 -12.71 30.49
C PHE A 127 -25.48 -12.33 31.90
N ASN A 128 -25.81 -11.06 32.09
CA ASN A 128 -26.35 -10.55 33.35
C ASN A 128 -27.51 -9.58 33.08
N PHE A 129 -28.71 -9.99 33.48
CA PHE A 129 -29.96 -9.22 33.37
C PHE A 129 -30.53 -8.83 34.75
N THR A 130 -29.75 -8.95 35.82
CA THR A 130 -30.21 -8.64 37.19
C THR A 130 -30.57 -7.17 37.35
N GLY A 131 -31.58 -6.87 38.17
CA GLY A 131 -32.01 -5.50 38.39
C GLY A 131 -32.62 -4.83 37.15
N THR A 132 -33.22 -5.63 36.25
CA THR A 132 -34.03 -5.15 35.11
C THR A 132 -35.48 -5.62 35.25
N HIS A 133 -36.41 -5.02 34.50
CA HIS A 133 -37.81 -5.46 34.38
C HIS A 133 -38.02 -6.44 33.22
N LEU A 134 -36.96 -7.10 32.76
CA LEU A 134 -37.03 -8.10 31.70
C LEU A 134 -37.61 -9.41 32.23
N ALA A 135 -38.34 -10.12 31.38
CA ALA A 135 -38.94 -11.40 31.73
C ALA A 135 -37.86 -12.51 31.80
N CYS A 136 -37.21 -12.64 32.95
CA CYS A 136 -36.28 -13.72 33.30
C CYS A 136 -36.53 -14.18 34.75
N GLY A 137 -36.09 -15.38 35.10
CA GLY A 137 -36.30 -15.94 36.44
C GLY A 137 -37.67 -16.59 36.61
N SER A 138 -38.20 -16.60 37.84
CA SER A 138 -39.32 -17.43 38.30
C SER A 138 -40.67 -17.08 37.64
N GLY A 139 -40.82 -17.54 36.40
CA GLY A 139 -41.99 -17.41 35.54
C GLY A 139 -41.75 -17.91 34.09
N LEU A 140 -40.49 -18.14 33.68
CA LEU A 140 -40.11 -18.45 32.29
C LEU A 140 -38.86 -19.37 32.18
N ASP A 141 -38.67 -20.31 33.12
CA ASP A 141 -37.65 -21.40 33.14
C ASP A 141 -36.18 -21.07 32.77
N GLN A 142 -35.82 -19.79 32.60
CA GLN A 142 -34.49 -19.34 32.20
C GLN A 142 -33.89 -18.40 33.25
N PRO A 143 -32.62 -18.61 33.68
CA PRO A 143 -31.99 -17.80 34.71
C PRO A 143 -31.70 -16.38 34.21
N CYS A 144 -31.75 -15.38 35.10
CA CYS A 144 -31.39 -13.99 34.78
C CYS A 144 -29.87 -13.75 34.72
N VAL A 145 -29.06 -14.73 35.14
CA VAL A 145 -27.59 -14.69 35.15
C VAL A 145 -27.07 -16.01 34.60
N SER A 146 -26.04 -15.95 33.76
CA SER A 146 -25.29 -17.13 33.33
C SER A 146 -24.46 -17.70 34.48
N ASN A 147 -24.57 -18.99 34.77
CA ASN A 147 -23.78 -19.67 35.80
C ASN A 147 -22.37 -20.09 35.31
N SER A 148 -21.70 -19.22 34.56
CA SER A 148 -20.35 -19.46 34.03
C SER A 148 -19.32 -18.67 34.84
N SER A 149 -18.80 -19.29 35.89
CA SER A 149 -17.52 -18.91 36.46
C SER A 149 -16.42 -19.10 35.40
N PHE A 150 -15.50 -18.16 35.31
CA PHE A 150 -14.33 -18.16 34.42
C PHE A 150 -13.28 -19.21 34.87
N GLN A 151 -13.70 -20.46 35.03
CA GLN A 151 -12.87 -21.59 35.46
C GLN A 151 -13.53 -22.89 34.96
N ASP A 152 -13.46 -23.12 33.65
CA ASP A 152 -13.37 -24.47 33.07
C ASP A 152 -12.84 -24.36 31.64
N LEU A 153 -11.54 -24.08 31.55
CA LEU A 153 -10.71 -24.59 30.47
C LEU A 153 -10.45 -26.07 30.77
N GLN A 154 -11.45 -26.92 30.53
CA GLN A 154 -11.23 -28.35 30.37
C GLN A 154 -11.74 -28.78 29.00
N VAL A 155 -10.76 -29.17 28.18
CA VAL A 155 -10.93 -30.02 27.02
C VAL A 155 -11.80 -31.21 27.43
N SER A 156 -13.08 -31.18 27.05
CA SER A 156 -13.95 -32.34 27.11
C SER A 156 -14.25 -32.75 25.68
N THR A 157 -13.43 -33.66 25.18
CA THR A 157 -13.74 -34.48 24.01
C THR A 157 -14.95 -35.35 24.35
N SER A 158 -16.17 -34.87 24.12
CA SER A 158 -17.34 -35.73 24.12
C SER A 158 -17.55 -36.28 22.71
N LYS A 159 -17.17 -37.54 22.54
CA LYS A 159 -17.52 -38.35 21.36
C LYS A 159 -19.04 -38.45 21.30
N SER A 160 -19.68 -37.79 20.34
CA SER A 160 -21.04 -38.19 19.95
C SER A 160 -20.92 -39.50 19.15
N LYS A 161 -21.65 -40.51 19.60
CA LYS A 161 -21.78 -41.78 18.88
C LYS A 161 -22.46 -41.47 17.53
N PHE A 162 -21.67 -41.60 16.47
CA PHE A 162 -22.14 -41.50 15.09
C PHE A 162 -22.73 -42.85 14.72
N GLU A 163 -24.06 -42.97 14.64
CA GLU A 163 -24.66 -44.05 13.87
C GLU A 163 -24.40 -43.77 12.39
N ALA A 164 -23.62 -44.65 11.77
CA ALA A 164 -23.29 -44.60 10.37
C ALA A 164 -24.46 -45.11 9.53
N ILE A 165 -25.15 -44.20 8.84
CA ILE A 165 -25.89 -44.53 7.62
C ILE A 165 -24.99 -44.09 6.45
N VAL A 166 -24.28 -45.07 5.89
CA VAL A 166 -23.53 -44.88 4.64
C VAL A 166 -24.54 -44.84 3.49
N THR A 167 -24.93 -43.64 3.07
CA THR A 167 -25.36 -43.43 1.69
C THR A 167 -24.20 -42.86 0.92
N SER A 168 -23.54 -43.75 0.18
CA SER A 168 -22.51 -43.47 -0.80
C SER A 168 -23.03 -42.51 -1.89
N SER A 169 -22.68 -41.23 -1.81
CA SER A 169 -22.59 -40.37 -2.99
C SER A 169 -21.90 -39.05 -2.65
N SER A 170 -20.78 -38.79 -3.33
CA SER A 170 -20.07 -37.51 -3.40
C SER A 170 -19.02 -37.17 -2.32
N CYS A 171 -18.03 -38.06 -2.13
CA CYS A 171 -16.74 -37.68 -1.54
C CYS A 171 -16.00 -36.61 -2.38
N ALA A 172 -16.28 -36.52 -3.68
CA ALA A 172 -15.64 -35.54 -4.56
C ALA A 172 -16.10 -34.10 -4.28
N ALA A 173 -17.39 -33.87 -4.01
CA ALA A 173 -17.89 -32.51 -3.76
C ALA A 173 -17.37 -31.93 -2.44
N LEU A 174 -17.28 -32.75 -1.38
CA LEU A 174 -16.74 -32.31 -0.10
C LEU A 174 -15.25 -31.97 -0.17
N PHE A 175 -14.47 -32.75 -0.93
CA PHE A 175 -13.04 -32.48 -1.11
C PHE A 175 -12.82 -31.18 -1.90
N VAL A 176 -13.65 -30.90 -2.91
CA VAL A 176 -13.61 -29.64 -3.66
C VAL A 176 -13.97 -28.44 -2.78
N ILE A 177 -14.98 -28.55 -1.92
CA ILE A 177 -15.35 -27.47 -0.98
C ILE A 177 -14.21 -27.20 0.00
N VAL A 178 -13.53 -28.23 0.51
CA VAL A 178 -12.39 -28.08 1.41
C VAL A 178 -11.20 -27.43 0.69
N LEU A 179 -10.92 -27.82 -0.56
CA LEU A 179 -9.85 -27.20 -1.35
C LEU A 179 -10.17 -25.74 -1.71
N VAL A 180 -11.42 -25.42 -2.07
CA VAL A 180 -11.86 -24.04 -2.33
C VAL A 180 -11.81 -23.21 -1.05
N GLY A 181 -12.22 -23.76 0.09
CA GLY A 181 -12.09 -23.12 1.39
C GLY A 181 -10.62 -22.88 1.78
N ALA A 182 -9.74 -23.86 1.56
CA ALA A 182 -8.31 -23.74 1.79
C ALA A 182 -7.68 -22.66 0.89
N LEU A 183 -8.04 -22.62 -0.39
CA LEU A 183 -7.59 -21.57 -1.31
C LEU A 183 -8.14 -20.20 -0.92
N PHE A 184 -9.40 -20.11 -0.49
CA PHE A 184 -10.02 -18.85 -0.06
C PHE A 184 -9.40 -18.35 1.25
N THR A 185 -9.13 -19.23 2.22
CA THR A 185 -8.41 -18.86 3.46
C THR A 185 -6.96 -18.52 3.19
N TYR A 186 -6.29 -19.20 2.26
CA TYR A 186 -4.93 -18.88 1.82
C TYR A 186 -4.88 -17.53 1.10
N GLN A 187 -5.82 -17.25 0.19
CA GLN A 187 -5.94 -15.95 -0.47
C GLN A 187 -6.37 -14.86 0.51
N TYR A 188 -7.30 -15.12 1.42
CA TYR A 188 -7.71 -14.19 2.47
C TYR A 188 -6.53 -13.85 3.38
N TYR A 189 -5.77 -14.86 3.81
CA TYR A 189 -4.54 -14.70 4.58
C TYR A 189 -3.48 -13.92 3.79
N HIS A 190 -3.29 -14.24 2.50
CA HIS A 190 -2.33 -13.55 1.63
C HIS A 190 -2.74 -12.08 1.35
N VAL A 191 -4.03 -11.81 1.18
CA VAL A 191 -4.57 -10.45 0.97
C VAL A 191 -4.49 -9.64 2.26
N HIS A 192 -4.72 -10.24 3.43
CA HIS A 192 -4.62 -9.54 4.72
C HIS A 192 -3.18 -9.33 5.20
N LYS A 193 -2.22 -10.14 4.75
CA LYS A 193 -0.79 -9.96 5.09
C LYS A 193 -0.20 -8.65 4.54
N HIS A 194 -0.80 -8.05 3.51
CA HIS A 194 -0.30 -6.81 2.91
C HIS A 194 -0.86 -5.51 3.51
N LYS A 195 -1.70 -5.54 4.55
CA LYS A 195 -2.41 -4.33 5.01
C LYS A 195 -1.79 -3.51 6.15
N HIS A 196 -0.65 -3.90 6.73
CA HIS A 196 -0.10 -3.16 7.88
C HIS A 196 1.41 -2.96 7.88
N ASP A 197 2.00 -2.76 6.71
CA ASP A 197 3.21 -1.94 6.70
C ASP A 197 2.73 -0.48 6.70
N VAL A 198 3.24 0.32 7.62
CA VAL A 198 2.87 1.73 7.79
C VAL A 198 4.15 2.54 7.78
N PHE A 199 4.18 3.62 7.01
CA PHE A 199 5.28 4.58 7.03
C PHE A 199 5.00 5.65 8.07
N VAL A 200 5.96 5.87 8.97
CA VAL A 200 5.88 6.85 10.05
C VAL A 200 6.89 7.94 9.75
N ASP A 201 6.39 9.13 9.47
CA ASP A 201 7.23 10.32 9.26
C ASP A 201 7.31 11.11 10.57
N VAL A 202 8.52 11.48 10.99
CA VAL A 202 8.78 12.19 12.25
C VAL A 202 9.33 13.56 11.93
N GLU A 203 8.49 14.58 12.10
CA GLU A 203 8.88 15.95 11.81
C GLU A 203 9.64 16.53 13.01
N ASP A 204 10.82 17.11 12.76
CA ASP A 204 11.59 17.76 13.83
C ASP A 204 10.93 19.07 14.26
N TYR A 205 10.31 19.04 15.44
CA TYR A 205 9.64 20.18 16.05
C TYR A 205 10.58 21.38 16.30
N HIS A 206 11.88 21.15 16.50
CA HIS A 206 12.85 22.22 16.75
C HIS A 206 13.34 22.88 15.45
N SER A 207 13.01 22.32 14.29
CA SER A 207 13.39 22.90 13.01
C SER A 207 12.56 24.15 12.70
N PRO A 208 13.18 25.26 12.26
CA PRO A 208 12.45 26.46 11.88
C PRO A 208 11.54 26.16 10.68
N GLY A 209 10.23 26.13 10.93
CA GLY A 209 9.20 25.88 9.91
C GLY A 209 8.57 24.48 9.94
N GLY A 210 9.11 23.54 10.73
CA GLY A 210 8.57 22.16 10.82
C GLY A 210 7.13 22.11 11.33
N GLU A 211 6.77 22.94 12.32
CA GLU A 211 5.39 23.00 12.82
C GLU A 211 4.40 23.53 11.76
N ALA A 212 4.81 24.49 10.94
CA ALA A 212 3.98 24.98 9.85
C ALA A 212 3.84 23.95 8.72
N ALA A 213 4.87 23.15 8.44
CA ALA A 213 4.81 22.04 7.50
C ALA A 213 3.84 20.95 7.98
N PHE A 214 3.99 20.50 9.23
CA PHE A 214 3.11 19.53 9.85
C PHE A 214 1.63 19.96 9.81
N LEU A 215 1.33 21.21 10.19
CA LEU A 215 -0.04 21.72 10.18
C LEU A 215 -0.62 21.79 8.76
N ARG A 216 0.19 22.13 7.74
CA ARG A 216 -0.27 22.11 6.34
C ARG A 216 -0.63 20.70 5.89
N GLU A 217 0.18 19.70 6.22
CA GLU A 217 -0.11 18.31 5.84
C GLU A 217 -1.39 17.80 6.53
N VAL A 218 -1.54 18.09 7.83
CA VAL A 218 -2.75 17.73 8.57
C VAL A 218 -4.00 18.46 8.07
N GLN A 219 -3.91 19.74 7.69
CA GLN A 219 -5.08 20.53 7.28
C GLN A 219 -5.43 20.37 5.79
N LEU A 220 -4.44 20.16 4.93
CA LEU A 220 -4.60 20.19 3.48
C LEU A 220 -4.58 18.79 2.86
N ILE A 221 -3.64 17.93 3.27
CA ILE A 221 -3.47 16.59 2.70
C ILE A 221 -4.50 15.61 3.27
N SER A 222 -4.96 15.80 4.51
CA SER A 222 -6.04 14.99 5.10
C SER A 222 -7.38 15.11 4.37
N VAL A 223 -7.64 16.27 3.75
CA VAL A 223 -8.88 16.58 3.02
C VAL A 223 -8.76 16.21 1.53
N ALA A 224 -7.52 16.11 1.02
CA ALA A 224 -7.28 15.76 -0.37
C ALA A 224 -7.45 14.25 -0.61
N VAL A 225 -8.55 13.85 -1.25
CA VAL A 225 -8.80 12.45 -1.66
C VAL A 225 -8.65 12.31 -3.16
N HIS A 226 -7.55 11.73 -3.62
CA HIS A 226 -7.33 11.41 -5.02
C HIS A 226 -6.50 10.14 -5.17
N ARG A 227 -6.76 9.37 -6.23
CA ARG A 227 -6.07 8.09 -6.55
C ARG A 227 -4.55 8.21 -6.70
N ASN A 228 -4.05 9.41 -6.99
CA ASN A 228 -2.62 9.70 -7.19
C ASN A 228 -2.03 10.61 -6.10
N LEU A 229 -2.75 10.86 -5.00
CA LEU A 229 -2.24 11.62 -3.86
C LEU A 229 -2.04 10.67 -2.66
N LEU A 230 -0.93 10.83 -1.95
CA LEU A 230 -0.66 10.09 -0.72
C LEU A 230 -1.71 10.46 0.32
N ARG A 231 -2.52 9.48 0.72
CA ARG A 231 -3.56 9.68 1.72
C ARG A 231 -2.96 9.56 3.12
N LEU A 232 -3.04 10.64 3.90
CA LEU A 232 -2.70 10.59 5.32
C LEU A 232 -3.64 9.61 6.05
N ILE A 233 -3.09 8.64 6.79
CA ILE A 233 -3.85 7.69 7.62
C ILE A 233 -4.18 8.32 8.98
N GLY A 234 -3.22 9.04 9.56
CA GLY A 234 -3.37 9.67 10.86
C GLY A 234 -2.14 10.49 11.25
N PHE A 235 -2.21 11.13 12.40
CA PHE A 235 -1.10 11.90 12.95
C PHE A 235 -1.10 11.80 14.49
N CYS A 236 0.05 12.06 15.10
CA CYS A 236 0.21 12.17 16.55
C CYS A 236 0.92 13.48 16.90
N THR A 237 0.42 14.15 17.93
CA THR A 237 1.01 15.38 18.47
C THR A 237 1.29 15.20 19.95
N THR A 238 2.56 15.30 20.34
CA THR A 238 2.97 15.33 21.75
C THR A 238 3.69 16.65 22.06
N SER A 239 4.12 16.87 23.30
CA SER A 239 4.87 18.08 23.67
C SER A 239 6.22 18.21 22.95
N SER A 240 6.79 17.12 22.44
CA SER A 240 8.13 17.08 21.83
C SER A 240 8.16 16.49 20.43
N GLU A 241 7.10 15.83 19.98
CA GLU A 241 7.10 15.10 18.71
C GLU A 241 5.87 15.45 17.87
N ARG A 242 6.06 15.36 16.56
CA ARG A 242 5.04 15.50 15.53
C ARG A 242 5.21 14.32 14.59
N ILE A 243 4.20 13.47 14.51
CA ILE A 243 4.27 12.22 13.76
C ILE A 243 3.15 12.18 12.73
N LEU A 244 3.46 11.82 11.50
CA LEU A 244 2.50 11.60 10.42
C LEU A 244 2.54 10.13 10.01
N VAL A 245 1.36 9.57 9.74
CA VAL A 245 1.18 8.15 9.48
C VAL A 245 0.63 7.96 8.07
N TYR A 246 1.37 7.26 7.23
CA TYR A 246 1.04 7.03 5.82
C TYR A 246 0.97 5.54 5.48
N PRO A 247 0.23 5.15 4.42
CA PRO A 247 0.27 3.78 3.91
C PRO A 247 1.71 3.49 3.48
N PHE A 248 2.24 2.33 3.86
CA PHE A 248 3.57 1.95 3.39
C PHE A 248 3.56 1.76 1.88
N MET A 249 4.44 2.50 1.22
CA MET A 249 4.69 2.38 -0.20
C MET A 249 5.80 1.35 -0.39
N GLN A 250 5.45 0.13 -0.79
CA GLN A 250 6.41 -0.97 -1.03
C GLN A 250 7.50 -0.59 -2.05
N ASN A 251 7.20 0.33 -2.97
CA ASN A 251 8.13 0.84 -3.98
C ASN A 251 8.82 2.15 -3.60
N LEU A 252 8.69 2.58 -2.32
CA LEU A 252 9.22 3.82 -1.76
C LEU A 252 8.80 5.07 -2.56
N SER A 253 9.31 6.25 -2.22
CA SER A 253 8.98 7.45 -3.00
C SER A 253 9.68 7.40 -4.37
N VAL A 254 9.08 8.01 -5.40
CA VAL A 254 9.74 8.21 -6.69
C VAL A 254 11.08 8.92 -6.48
N ALA A 255 11.15 9.87 -5.53
CA ALA A 255 12.39 10.53 -5.14
C ALA A 255 13.42 9.58 -4.50
N TYR A 256 13.00 8.52 -3.78
CA TYR A 256 13.91 7.51 -3.22
C TYR A 256 14.43 6.57 -4.31
N ARG A 257 13.57 6.06 -5.19
CA ARG A 257 14.01 5.26 -6.35
C ARG A 257 14.88 6.07 -7.30
N LEU A 258 14.56 7.35 -7.50
CA LEU A 258 15.43 8.26 -8.23
C LEU A 258 16.70 8.60 -7.45
N ARG A 259 16.69 8.60 -6.11
CA ARG A 259 17.89 8.83 -5.28
C ARG A 259 18.89 7.70 -5.44
N GLU A 260 18.47 6.44 -5.40
CA GLU A 260 19.35 5.31 -5.71
C GLU A 260 20.01 5.47 -7.09
N LYS A 261 19.25 5.92 -8.09
CA LYS A 261 19.78 6.21 -9.45
C LYS A 261 20.59 7.51 -9.56
N THR A 262 20.39 8.44 -8.65
CA THR A 262 21.16 9.69 -8.53
C THR A 262 22.50 9.42 -7.88
N ASP A 263 22.52 8.58 -6.85
CA ASP A 263 23.74 8.09 -6.21
C ASP A 263 24.58 7.27 -7.19
N VAL A 264 23.95 6.43 -8.03
CA VAL A 264 24.63 5.73 -9.12
C VAL A 264 25.21 6.71 -10.14
N PHE A 265 24.47 7.75 -10.52
CA PHE A 265 24.98 8.78 -11.43
C PHE A 265 26.18 9.52 -10.82
N GLY A 266 26.05 9.95 -9.57
CA GLY A 266 27.12 10.60 -8.81
C GLY A 266 28.37 9.71 -8.70
N TYR A 267 28.19 8.43 -8.40
CA TYR A 267 29.27 7.45 -8.37
C TYR A 267 29.95 7.30 -9.74
N GLY A 268 29.18 7.26 -10.83
CA GLY A 268 29.73 7.24 -12.19
C GLY A 268 30.59 8.46 -12.50
N ILE A 269 30.16 9.65 -12.09
CA ILE A 269 30.96 10.87 -12.21
C ILE A 269 32.24 10.77 -11.36
N THR A 270 32.15 10.30 -10.12
CA THR A 270 33.33 10.10 -9.26
C THR A 270 34.34 9.12 -9.87
N LEU A 271 33.88 8.06 -10.55
CA LEU A 271 34.78 7.17 -11.30
C LEU A 271 35.49 7.89 -12.45
N LEU A 272 34.79 8.76 -13.19
CA LEU A 272 35.42 9.57 -14.23
C LEU A 272 36.43 10.55 -13.65
N GLU A 273 36.11 11.23 -12.55
CA GLU A 273 37.04 12.12 -11.85
C GLU A 273 38.29 11.35 -11.37
N LEU A 274 38.11 10.11 -10.89
CA LEU A 274 39.22 9.25 -10.45
C LEU A 274 40.14 8.84 -11.61
N VAL A 275 39.58 8.47 -12.76
CA VAL A 275 40.36 8.03 -13.93
C VAL A 275 41.05 9.20 -14.61
N THR A 276 40.35 10.34 -14.74
CA THR A 276 40.83 11.50 -15.50
C THR A 276 41.68 12.46 -14.67
N GLY A 277 41.56 12.42 -13.35
CA GLY A 277 42.16 13.42 -12.46
C GLY A 277 41.52 14.81 -12.59
N GLN A 278 40.45 14.94 -13.37
CA GLN A 278 39.77 16.19 -13.67
C GLN A 278 38.48 16.32 -12.87
N ARG A 279 38.04 17.56 -12.64
CA ARG A 279 36.75 17.85 -11.99
C ARG A 279 35.62 17.66 -12.98
N ALA A 280 34.47 17.16 -12.51
CA ALA A 280 33.28 16.95 -13.36
C ALA A 280 32.80 18.20 -14.11
N ILE A 281 33.05 19.38 -13.52
CA ILE A 281 32.84 20.69 -14.13
C ILE A 281 34.15 21.44 -13.97
N ASP A 282 34.80 21.75 -15.09
CA ASP A 282 36.02 22.55 -15.12
C ASP A 282 35.81 23.79 -15.99
N PHE A 283 35.61 24.93 -15.33
CA PHE A 283 35.44 26.23 -15.99
C PHE A 283 36.72 26.73 -16.68
N SER A 284 37.87 26.09 -16.47
CA SER A 284 39.10 26.46 -17.18
C SER A 284 39.15 25.95 -18.62
N ARG A 285 38.28 25.01 -19.02
CA ARG A 285 38.16 24.50 -20.40
C ARG A 285 37.29 25.38 -21.31
N LEU A 286 36.78 26.50 -20.81
CA LEU A 286 35.90 27.43 -21.53
C LEU A 286 36.54 28.10 -22.76
N GLU A 287 37.87 28.04 -22.92
CA GLU A 287 38.58 28.79 -23.96
C GLU A 287 39.00 27.96 -25.19
N GLU A 288 38.94 26.62 -25.15
CA GLU A 288 39.55 25.79 -26.21
C GLU A 288 38.71 24.62 -26.76
N GLU A 289 37.63 24.14 -26.10
CA GLU A 289 36.83 23.00 -26.57
C GLU A 289 35.30 23.23 -26.47
N GLU A 290 34.52 22.67 -27.41
CA GLU A 290 33.04 22.75 -27.45
C GLU A 290 32.35 21.97 -26.29
N ASP A 291 33.08 21.10 -25.58
CA ASP A 291 32.53 20.19 -24.57
C ASP A 291 32.80 20.69 -23.13
N VAL A 292 31.86 21.41 -22.52
CA VAL A 292 31.97 21.97 -21.14
C VAL A 292 31.91 20.89 -20.04
N LEU A 293 31.41 19.69 -20.37
CA LEU A 293 31.17 18.61 -19.41
C LEU A 293 32.17 17.47 -19.60
N LEU A 294 32.83 17.05 -18.51
CA LEU A 294 33.77 15.92 -18.48
C LEU A 294 33.18 14.65 -19.11
N LEU A 295 31.88 14.43 -18.87
CA LEU A 295 31.14 13.28 -19.37
C LEU A 295 31.07 13.24 -20.91
N ASP A 296 30.82 14.38 -21.56
CA ASP A 296 30.65 14.44 -23.02
C ASP A 296 31.98 14.26 -23.74
N HIS A 297 33.04 14.91 -23.23
CA HIS A 297 34.42 14.70 -23.68
C HIS A 297 34.84 13.22 -23.54
N THR A 298 34.54 12.59 -22.41
CA THR A 298 34.85 11.16 -22.19
C THR A 298 34.09 10.26 -23.16
N LYS A 299 32.79 10.51 -23.40
CA LYS A 299 32.00 9.76 -24.40
C LYS A 299 32.55 9.91 -25.81
N LYS A 300 33.11 11.08 -26.17
CA LYS A 300 33.74 11.31 -27.46
C LYS A 300 35.03 10.51 -27.60
N LEU A 301 35.95 10.62 -26.64
CA LEU A 301 37.21 9.88 -26.65
C LEU A 301 37.01 8.36 -26.61
N GLN A 302 36.01 7.89 -25.86
CA GLN A 302 35.66 6.47 -25.84
C GLN A 302 35.19 5.98 -27.22
N ARG A 303 34.35 6.74 -27.93
CA ARG A 303 33.92 6.41 -29.30
C ARG A 303 35.07 6.38 -30.31
N GLU A 304 36.06 7.26 -30.13
CA GLU A 304 37.27 7.29 -30.95
C GLU A 304 38.28 6.19 -30.58
N ASN A 305 37.98 5.37 -29.57
CA ASN A 305 38.87 4.36 -29.00
C ASN A 305 40.21 4.93 -28.50
N ARG A 306 40.19 6.19 -28.04
CA ARG A 306 41.35 6.94 -27.53
C ARG A 306 41.39 6.94 -26.00
N LEU A 307 41.34 5.76 -25.40
CA LEU A 307 41.33 5.58 -23.94
C LEU A 307 42.55 6.22 -23.25
N GLN A 308 43.70 6.29 -23.93
CA GLN A 308 44.93 6.89 -23.43
C GLN A 308 44.79 8.38 -23.10
N ASP A 309 43.93 9.08 -23.83
CA ASP A 309 43.70 10.53 -23.64
C ASP A 309 42.66 10.82 -22.55
N ILE A 310 42.00 9.77 -22.01
CA ILE A 310 41.05 9.88 -20.90
C ILE A 310 41.78 9.80 -19.56
N VAL A 311 42.88 9.04 -19.48
CA VAL A 311 43.57 8.75 -18.21
C VAL A 311 44.36 9.97 -17.73
N ASP A 312 44.37 10.20 -16.42
CA ASP A 312 45.18 11.22 -15.76
C ASP A 312 46.65 11.09 -16.19
N GLY A 313 47.20 12.16 -16.77
CA GLY A 313 48.59 12.21 -17.21
C GLY A 313 49.63 12.03 -16.09
N ASN A 314 49.21 12.08 -14.82
CA ASN A 314 50.06 11.80 -13.66
C ASN A 314 50.17 10.30 -13.33
N LEU A 315 49.32 9.44 -13.92
CA LEU A 315 49.37 7.98 -13.72
C LEU A 315 50.46 7.34 -14.58
N ASN A 316 51.59 7.02 -13.95
CA ASN A 316 52.75 6.44 -14.65
C ASN A 316 52.60 4.94 -14.98
N THR A 317 51.76 4.20 -14.24
CA THR A 317 51.58 2.75 -14.39
C THR A 317 50.12 2.36 -14.15
N TYR A 318 49.49 1.72 -15.12
CA TYR A 318 48.13 1.19 -15.01
C TYR A 318 47.90 0.06 -16.02
N ASP A 319 46.89 -0.78 -15.80
CA ASP A 319 46.42 -1.75 -16.81
C ASP A 319 45.33 -1.08 -17.67
N PRO A 320 45.54 -0.96 -19.01
CA PRO A 320 44.54 -0.40 -19.91
C PRO A 320 43.17 -1.09 -19.83
N LYS A 321 43.12 -2.40 -19.53
CA LYS A 321 41.86 -3.15 -19.42
C LYS A 321 41.07 -2.78 -18.17
N GLU A 322 41.76 -2.50 -17.05
CA GLU A 322 41.10 -2.05 -15.82
C GLU A 322 40.54 -0.65 -16.01
N VAL A 323 41.30 0.24 -16.65
CA VAL A 323 40.83 1.58 -17.02
C VAL A 323 39.62 1.50 -17.94
N GLU A 324 39.68 0.69 -19.00
CA GLU A 324 38.56 0.49 -19.92
C GLU A 324 37.30 0.02 -19.18
N THR A 325 37.46 -0.94 -18.27
CA THR A 325 36.38 -1.45 -17.42
C THR A 325 35.75 -0.34 -16.58
N ILE A 326 36.58 0.49 -15.92
CA ILE A 326 36.09 1.59 -15.08
C ILE A 326 35.35 2.63 -15.94
N VAL A 327 35.89 3.00 -17.10
CA VAL A 327 35.29 3.97 -18.02
C VAL A 327 33.93 3.45 -18.53
N GLN A 328 33.85 2.19 -18.97
CA GLN A 328 32.60 1.59 -19.42
C GLN A 328 31.53 1.57 -18.31
N VAL A 329 31.92 1.15 -17.10
CA VAL A 329 31.01 1.17 -15.94
C VAL A 329 30.54 2.58 -15.61
N ALA A 330 31.44 3.56 -15.63
CA ALA A 330 31.10 4.96 -15.38
C ALA A 330 30.11 5.52 -16.42
N LEU A 331 30.29 5.20 -17.70
CA LEU A 331 29.38 5.58 -18.77
C LEU A 331 28.00 4.94 -18.64
N LEU A 332 27.92 3.67 -18.21
CA LEU A 332 26.65 3.00 -17.91
C LEU A 332 25.92 3.64 -16.71
N CYS A 333 26.66 4.08 -15.68
CA CYS A 333 26.13 4.75 -14.50
C CYS A 333 25.61 6.17 -14.78
N THR A 334 26.19 6.86 -15.77
CA THR A 334 25.92 8.26 -16.09
C THR A 334 24.91 8.45 -17.22
N GLN A 335 24.11 7.41 -17.54
CA GLN A 335 23.09 7.49 -18.58
C GLN A 335 22.04 8.58 -18.30
N THR A 336 21.58 9.23 -19.37
CA THR A 336 20.62 10.34 -19.30
C THR A 336 19.31 9.91 -18.64
N SER A 337 18.80 8.73 -19.01
CA SER A 337 17.63 8.12 -18.37
C SER A 337 18.02 7.40 -17.08
N PRO A 338 17.37 7.69 -15.93
CA PRO A 338 17.62 6.98 -14.68
C PRO A 338 17.31 5.48 -14.73
N GLU A 339 16.38 5.07 -15.58
CA GLU A 339 15.93 3.66 -15.69
C GLU A 339 16.99 2.76 -16.32
N ASP A 340 17.79 3.31 -17.23
CA ASP A 340 18.82 2.56 -17.94
C ASP A 340 20.09 2.37 -17.08
N ARG A 341 20.25 3.20 -16.04
CA ARG A 341 21.38 3.12 -15.11
C ARG A 341 21.33 1.80 -14.34
N PRO A 342 22.46 1.11 -14.12
CA PRO A 342 22.51 -0.10 -13.31
C PRO A 342 22.13 0.15 -11.85
N MET A 343 21.78 -0.92 -11.14
CA MET A 343 21.73 -0.88 -9.67
C MET A 343 23.15 -0.94 -9.11
N MET A 344 23.39 -0.37 -7.92
CA MET A 344 24.75 -0.36 -7.34
C MET A 344 25.32 -1.78 -7.10
N VAL A 345 24.45 -2.77 -6.84
CA VAL A 345 24.83 -4.20 -6.78
C VAL A 345 25.35 -4.74 -8.12
N GLU A 346 24.80 -4.25 -9.24
CA GLU A 346 25.25 -4.63 -10.59
C GLU A 346 26.56 -3.94 -10.92
N VAL A 347 26.73 -2.67 -10.51
CA VAL A 347 28.00 -1.94 -10.65
C VAL A 347 29.15 -2.69 -9.99
N VAL A 348 28.96 -3.18 -8.76
CA VAL A 348 29.97 -4.01 -8.07
C VAL A 348 30.28 -5.29 -8.86
N LYS A 349 29.25 -5.98 -9.39
CA LYS A 349 29.46 -7.18 -10.21
C LYS A 349 30.24 -6.89 -11.49
N MET A 350 29.95 -5.78 -12.15
CA MET A 350 30.65 -5.35 -13.37
C MET A 350 32.12 -5.03 -13.08
N LEU A 351 32.41 -4.33 -11.99
CA LEU A 351 33.79 -4.06 -11.55
C LEU A 351 34.54 -5.35 -11.15
N GLN A 352 33.84 -6.39 -10.72
CA GLN A 352 34.39 -7.73 -10.48
C GLN A 352 34.59 -8.54 -11.78
N GLY A 353 34.28 -7.98 -12.95
CA GLY A 353 34.43 -8.61 -14.25
C GLY A 353 33.24 -9.48 -14.71
N VAL A 354 32.08 -9.35 -14.07
CA VAL A 354 30.89 -10.16 -14.39
C VAL A 354 29.85 -9.34 -15.15
N GLY A 355 29.50 -9.76 -16.37
CA GLY A 355 28.34 -9.26 -17.11
C GLY A 355 28.50 -7.89 -17.79
N LEU A 356 29.69 -7.28 -17.73
CA LEU A 356 29.94 -5.97 -18.36
C LEU A 356 29.88 -6.04 -19.89
N SER A 357 30.49 -7.06 -20.50
CA SER A 357 30.61 -7.19 -21.96
C SER A 357 29.26 -7.26 -22.68
N GLU A 358 28.29 -8.00 -22.11
CA GLU A 358 26.95 -8.15 -22.67
C GLU A 358 26.19 -6.83 -22.59
N ARG A 359 26.21 -6.20 -21.40
CA ARG A 359 25.52 -4.93 -21.15
C ARG A 359 26.10 -3.77 -21.95
N TRP A 360 27.42 -3.77 -22.15
CA TRP A 360 28.11 -2.78 -22.97
C TRP A 360 27.72 -2.89 -24.44
N ALA A 361 27.63 -4.11 -24.98
CA ALA A 361 27.22 -4.33 -26.36
C ALA A 361 25.78 -3.86 -26.63
N GLU A 362 24.86 -4.07 -25.67
CA GLU A 362 23.49 -3.54 -25.75
C GLU A 362 23.47 -2.00 -25.75
N TRP A 363 24.27 -1.38 -24.87
CA TRP A 363 24.36 0.07 -24.78
C TRP A 363 24.90 0.70 -26.06
N GLU A 364 25.96 0.12 -26.64
CA GLU A 364 26.59 0.65 -27.86
C GLU A 364 25.63 0.67 -29.05
N GLN A 365 24.78 -0.35 -29.17
CA GLN A 365 23.72 -0.39 -30.19
C GLN A 365 22.67 0.71 -29.97
N LEU A 366 22.22 0.89 -28.73
CA LEU A 366 21.20 1.90 -28.39
C LEU A 366 21.73 3.33 -28.55
N GLU A 367 22.99 3.58 -28.20
CA GLU A 367 23.59 4.90 -28.32
C GLU A 367 23.78 5.32 -29.79
N GLN A 368 24.10 4.37 -30.68
CA GLN A 368 24.14 4.64 -32.13
C GLN A 368 22.76 5.06 -32.66
N VAL A 369 21.68 4.39 -32.23
CA VAL A 369 20.30 4.75 -32.60
C VAL A 369 19.93 6.13 -32.05
N ARG A 370 20.20 6.39 -30.76
CA ARG A 370 19.92 7.71 -30.13
C ARG A 370 20.66 8.85 -30.81
N ASN A 371 21.92 8.65 -31.17
CA ASN A 371 22.70 9.67 -31.87
C ASN A 371 22.15 9.93 -33.28
N GLN A 372 21.77 8.89 -34.02
CA GLN A 372 21.12 9.06 -35.34
C GLN A 372 19.80 9.83 -35.23
N GLU A 373 18.96 9.53 -34.24
CA GLU A 373 17.72 10.27 -33.98
C GLU A 373 18.00 11.73 -33.59
N PHE A 374 19.02 11.99 -32.75
CA PHE A 374 19.42 13.34 -32.37
C PHE A 374 19.89 14.17 -33.58
N TYR A 375 20.72 13.61 -34.46
CA TYR A 375 21.13 14.29 -35.70
C TYR A 375 19.94 14.58 -36.65
N LEU A 376 18.97 13.67 -36.73
CA LEU A 376 17.73 13.87 -37.50
C LEU A 376 16.87 15.00 -36.92
N TYR A 377 16.76 15.10 -35.58
CA TYR A 377 16.01 16.15 -34.89
C TYR A 377 16.70 17.51 -34.93
N SER A 378 18.03 17.53 -34.79
CA SER A 378 18.88 18.72 -34.92
C SER A 378 18.74 19.37 -36.29
N HIS A 379 18.68 18.58 -37.36
CA HIS A 379 18.46 19.10 -38.72
C HIS A 379 17.03 19.63 -38.97
N GLN A 380 16.08 19.34 -38.09
CA GLN A 380 14.70 19.85 -38.21
C GLN A 380 14.55 21.26 -37.63
N PHE A 381 15.50 21.68 -36.79
CA PHE A 381 15.65 23.06 -36.32
C PHE A 381 16.80 23.75 -37.06
N ALA A 382 16.68 23.90 -38.38
CA ALA A 382 17.38 24.99 -39.04
C ALA A 382 16.78 26.28 -38.47
N LEU A 383 17.56 27.03 -37.69
CA LEU A 383 17.25 28.42 -37.33
C LEU A 383 16.90 29.15 -38.63
N ALA A 384 15.62 29.39 -38.86
CA ALA A 384 15.18 30.31 -39.89
C ALA A 384 15.74 31.68 -39.52
N GLU A 385 16.38 32.33 -40.50
CA GLU A 385 16.94 33.68 -40.37
C GLU A 385 15.95 34.60 -39.65
N ASP A 386 16.44 35.23 -38.58
CA ASP A 386 15.83 36.26 -37.74
C ASP A 386 14.34 36.55 -38.01
N SER A 387 13.48 35.91 -37.20
CA SER A 387 12.10 36.35 -37.03
C SER A 387 12.12 37.75 -36.38
N THR A 388 11.69 38.76 -37.12
CA THR A 388 11.54 40.17 -36.66
C THR A 388 10.41 40.38 -35.64
N HIS A 389 9.95 39.32 -34.98
CA HIS A 389 8.98 39.38 -33.89
C HIS A 389 9.67 39.09 -32.57
N ASP A 390 9.98 40.15 -31.83
CA ASP A 390 10.28 40.06 -30.39
C ASP A 390 9.04 39.56 -29.66
N GLN A 391 9.03 38.27 -29.31
CA GLN A 391 8.05 37.75 -28.36
C GLN A 391 8.52 38.09 -26.95
N GLU A 392 7.77 38.94 -26.26
CA GLU A 392 8.00 39.23 -24.84
C GLU A 392 7.84 37.96 -23.99
N ALA A 393 8.89 37.64 -23.24
CA ALA A 393 8.90 36.52 -22.31
C ALA A 393 7.93 36.77 -21.14
N ILE A 394 7.00 35.84 -20.93
CA ILE A 394 6.04 35.89 -19.81
C ILE A 394 6.74 35.41 -18.53
N GLN A 395 6.85 36.31 -17.54
CA GLN A 395 7.44 36.02 -16.24
C GLN A 395 6.48 35.16 -15.38
N LEU A 396 6.81 33.87 -15.19
CA LEU A 396 5.93 32.87 -14.55
C LEU A 396 6.00 32.81 -13.02
N SER A 397 6.69 33.73 -12.35
CA SER A 397 6.64 33.80 -10.89
C SER A 397 6.92 35.20 -10.38
N LYS A 398 5.94 35.78 -9.68
CA LYS A 398 6.16 36.93 -8.81
C LYS A 398 6.40 36.38 -7.41
N ALA A 399 7.58 36.66 -6.84
CA ALA A 399 7.89 36.30 -5.46
C ALA A 399 6.87 36.98 -4.52
N ARG A 400 6.36 36.22 -3.54
CA ARG A 400 5.47 36.74 -2.51
C ARG A 400 6.24 37.07 -1.24
#